data_AF-A0A257MGG1-F1
#
_entry.id   AF-A0A257MGG1-F1
#
_cell.length_a   1.000
_cell.length_b   1.000
_cell.length_c   1.000
_cell.angle_alpha   90.00
_cell.angle_beta   90.00
_cell.angle_gamma   90.00
#
_symmetry.space_group_name_H-M   'P 1'
#
loop_
_entity.id
_entity.type
_entity.pdbx_description
1 polymer ?
#
loop_
_entity_poly.entity_id
_entity_poly.type
_entity_poly.pdbx_seq_one_letter_code
_entity_poly.pdbx_strand_id
1 'polypeptide(L)'
;MESNLELSKFWCWQKDCSDYGKTGVGNIVLKERYGKDNRALLKCRTCGHCFSETHGTPFFGLNTPIDEVCRTLSLIPEKGSIRGAARISGHDKSTICRWVDLAGKHCKEVTDYFLNELLLDRIQVDEIWSYIKKGEKRRCQRFERIR
;
A
#
# COMPACT_ATOMS: atom_id res chain seq x y z
N MET A 1 -10.57 19.36 1.82
CA MET A 1 -10.20 19.09 3.22
C MET A 1 -8.74 19.42 3.37
N GLU A 2 -8.40 20.44 4.14
CA GLU A 2 -7.01 20.76 4.47
C GLU A 2 -6.42 19.57 5.22
N SER A 3 -5.51 18.84 4.60
CA SER A 3 -4.78 17.77 5.24
C SER A 3 -3.81 18.40 6.24
N ASN A 4 -4.19 18.41 7.52
CA ASN A 4 -3.26 18.62 8.63
C ASN A 4 -2.20 17.52 8.57
N LEU A 5 -1.08 17.85 7.93
CA LEU A 5 0.02 16.92 7.74
C LEU A 5 0.79 16.79 9.06
N GLU A 6 0.66 15.63 9.70
CA GLU A 6 1.33 15.37 10.98
C GLU A 6 2.80 14.97 10.74
N LEU A 7 3.70 15.95 10.79
CA LEU A 7 5.12 15.77 10.49
C LEU A 7 5.84 14.76 11.40
N SER A 8 5.31 14.50 12.59
CA SER A 8 5.85 13.53 13.57
C SER A 8 5.88 12.09 13.05
N LYS A 9 4.98 11.75 12.13
CA LYS A 9 4.84 10.40 11.54
C LYS A 9 5.89 10.11 10.48
N PHE A 10 6.58 11.13 9.98
CA PHE A 10 7.58 10.97 8.93
C PHE A 10 8.97 10.78 9.51
N TRP A 11 9.81 10.09 8.75
CA TRP A 11 11.23 9.86 9.05
C TRP A 11 12.07 10.12 7.81
N CYS A 12 13.39 10.20 7.99
CA CYS A 12 14.31 10.38 6.87
C CYS A 12 14.48 9.06 6.11
N TRP A 13 14.35 9.10 4.77
CA TRP A 13 14.57 7.96 3.88
C TRP A 13 16.04 7.77 3.42
N GLN A 14 16.92 8.72 3.73
CA GLN A 14 18.34 8.60 3.39
C GLN A 14 19.05 7.67 4.36
N LYS A 15 19.53 6.52 3.88
CA LYS A 15 20.21 5.49 4.71
C LYS A 15 21.46 5.99 5.42
N ASP A 16 22.18 6.96 4.83
CA ASP A 16 23.40 7.53 5.40
C ASP A 16 23.13 8.61 6.45
N CYS A 17 21.86 8.95 6.71
CA CYS A 17 21.50 9.96 7.71
C CYS A 17 21.50 9.34 9.13
N SER A 18 22.03 10.09 10.11
CA SER A 18 21.98 9.71 11.53
C SER A 18 20.55 9.55 12.08
N ASP A 19 19.59 10.20 11.43
CA ASP A 19 18.16 10.18 11.79
C ASP A 19 17.33 9.31 10.85
N TYR A 20 17.97 8.41 10.10
CA TYR A 20 17.28 7.42 9.27
C TYR A 20 16.36 6.54 10.12
N GLY A 21 15.10 6.39 9.68
CA GLY A 21 14.11 5.51 10.33
C GLY A 21 13.60 5.96 11.71
N LYS A 22 14.04 7.12 12.23
CA LYS A 22 13.58 7.66 13.51
C LYS A 22 12.39 8.61 13.30
N THR A 23 11.30 8.38 14.03
CA THR A 23 10.11 9.24 14.04
C THR A 23 10.14 10.21 15.23
N GLY A 24 9.39 11.32 15.15
CA GLY A 24 9.25 12.26 16.26
C GLY A 24 10.50 13.11 16.63
N VAL A 25 11.59 13.04 15.86
CA VAL A 25 12.84 13.78 16.12
C VAL A 25 12.70 15.29 15.82
N GLY A 26 11.67 15.70 15.06
CA GLY A 26 11.46 17.10 14.67
C GLY A 26 12.43 17.61 13.58
N ASN A 27 13.18 16.71 12.94
CA ASN A 27 14.10 17.01 11.85
C ASN A 27 13.41 17.14 10.48
N ILE A 28 12.18 16.63 10.34
CA ILE A 28 11.41 16.69 9.08
C ILE A 28 10.60 17.97 9.02
N VAL A 29 10.72 18.70 7.91
CA VAL A 29 9.96 19.93 7.66
C VAL A 29 9.29 19.92 6.30
N LEU A 30 8.16 20.63 6.19
CA LEU A 30 7.53 20.93 4.92
C LEU A 30 8.41 21.91 4.14
N LYS A 31 8.87 21.52 2.95
CA LYS A 31 9.64 22.39 2.06
C LYS A 31 8.72 23.19 1.15
N GLU A 32 7.85 22.49 0.43
CA GLU A 32 6.91 23.07 -0.53
C GLU A 32 5.77 22.09 -0.77
N ARG A 33 4.68 22.55 -1.39
CA ARG A 33 3.64 21.67 -1.92
C ARG A 33 3.64 21.73 -3.43
N TYR A 34 3.41 20.60 -4.09
CA TYR A 34 3.52 20.47 -5.54
C TYR A 34 2.43 19.58 -6.16
N GLY A 35 2.23 19.76 -7.46
CA GLY A 35 1.25 19.01 -8.25
C GLY A 35 -0.19 19.46 -8.04
N LYS A 36 -1.11 18.85 -8.80
CA LYS A 36 -2.55 19.17 -8.75
C LYS A 36 -3.20 18.81 -7.41
N ASP A 37 -2.69 17.76 -6.77
CA ASP A 37 -3.17 17.28 -5.47
C ASP A 37 -2.54 18.02 -4.27
N ASN A 38 -1.72 19.06 -4.50
CA ASN A 38 -1.10 19.86 -3.44
C ASN A 38 -0.26 19.02 -2.44
N ARG A 39 0.51 18.06 -2.98
CA ARG A 39 1.28 17.08 -2.19
C ARG A 39 2.45 17.74 -1.50
N ALA A 40 2.68 17.41 -0.23
CA ALA A 40 3.84 17.92 0.48
C ALA A 40 5.14 17.28 0.00
N LEU A 41 6.11 18.13 -0.32
CA LEU A 41 7.52 17.77 -0.38
C LEU A 41 8.14 18.07 0.98
N LEU A 42 8.64 17.02 1.62
CA LEU A 42 9.29 17.07 2.91
C LEU A 42 10.80 17.13 2.75
N LYS A 43 11.48 17.78 3.68
CA LYS A 43 12.94 17.88 3.74
C LYS A 43 13.43 17.50 5.13
N CYS A 44 14.43 16.64 5.18
CA CYS A 44 15.18 16.38 6.40
C CYS A 44 16.19 17.52 6.63
N ARG A 45 16.16 18.16 7.81
CA ARG A 45 17.13 19.21 8.19
C ARG A 45 18.53 18.66 8.44
N THR A 46 18.63 17.41 8.88
CA THR A 46 19.91 16.76 9.23
C THR A 46 20.77 16.47 8.01
N CYS A 47 20.19 15.88 6.95
CA CYS A 47 20.93 15.49 5.75
C CYS A 47 20.55 16.28 4.49
N GLY A 48 19.54 17.16 4.55
CA GLY A 48 19.05 17.93 3.41
C GLY A 48 18.22 17.14 2.39
N HIS A 49 18.10 15.81 2.53
CA HIS A 49 17.36 14.96 1.61
C HIS A 49 15.87 15.33 1.56
N CYS A 50 15.32 15.38 0.35
CA CYS A 50 13.92 15.73 0.09
C CYS A 50 13.14 14.51 -0.39
N PHE A 51 11.93 14.31 0.13
CA PHE A 51 11.08 13.18 -0.22
C PHE A 51 9.60 13.59 -0.18
N SER A 52 8.77 12.90 -0.96
CA SER A 52 7.32 13.14 -1.00
C SER A 52 6.64 12.62 0.27
N GLU A 53 5.52 13.22 0.68
CA GLU A 53 4.62 12.66 1.70
C GLU A 53 4.15 11.23 1.37
N THR A 54 4.07 10.89 0.08
CA THR A 54 3.66 9.55 -0.39
C THR A 54 4.83 8.59 -0.53
N HIS A 55 6.06 9.01 -0.22
CA HIS A 55 7.25 8.18 -0.37
C HIS A 55 7.15 6.91 0.50
N GLY A 56 7.47 5.76 -0.09
CA GLY A 56 7.35 4.46 0.57
C GLY A 56 5.92 3.90 0.63
N THR A 57 4.96 4.54 -0.02
CA THR A 57 3.58 4.06 -0.14
C THR A 57 3.29 3.65 -1.59
N PRO A 58 2.26 2.81 -1.85
CA PRO A 58 1.87 2.46 -3.22
C PRO A 58 1.35 3.66 -4.03
N PHE A 59 1.13 4.82 -3.39
CA PHE A 59 0.65 6.05 -4.02
C PHE A 59 1.78 6.92 -4.58
N PHE A 60 3.04 6.58 -4.30
CA PHE A 60 4.19 7.33 -4.79
C PHE A 60 4.22 7.40 -6.32
N GLY A 61 4.31 8.61 -6.87
CA GLY A 61 4.37 8.84 -8.32
C GLY A 61 3.05 8.64 -9.09
N LEU A 62 1.92 8.43 -8.40
CA LEU A 62 0.60 8.50 -9.03
C LEU A 62 0.16 9.95 -9.19
N ASN A 63 -0.52 10.31 -10.28
CA ASN A 63 -1.12 11.64 -10.45
C ASN A 63 -2.60 11.69 -10.09
N THR A 64 -3.16 10.54 -9.71
CA THR A 64 -4.56 10.38 -9.33
C THR A 64 -4.70 10.60 -7.83
N PRO A 65 -5.76 11.26 -7.36
CA PRO A 65 -6.04 11.42 -5.93
C PRO A 65 -6.09 10.07 -5.20
N ILE A 66 -5.52 10.02 -3.99
CA ILE A 66 -5.42 8.80 -3.18
C ILE A 66 -6.81 8.17 -2.97
N ASP A 67 -7.83 8.98 -2.66
CA ASP A 67 -9.19 8.51 -2.42
C ASP A 67 -9.80 7.80 -3.63
N GLU A 68 -9.47 8.23 -4.84
CA GLU A 68 -9.94 7.61 -6.08
C GLU A 68 -9.25 6.28 -6.36
N VAL A 69 -7.93 6.21 -6.12
CA VAL A 69 -7.16 4.96 -6.20
C VAL A 69 -7.68 3.95 -5.19
N CYS A 70 -7.84 4.36 -3.93
CA CYS A 70 -8.37 3.51 -2.85
C CYS A 70 -9.78 2.99 -3.16
N ARG A 71 -10.69 3.87 -3.58
CA ARG A 71 -12.05 3.47 -3.98
C ARG A 71 -12.02 2.47 -5.12
N THR A 72 -11.24 2.72 -6.16
CA THR A 72 -11.16 1.80 -7.31
C THR A 72 -10.60 0.43 -6.93
N LEU A 73 -9.53 0.40 -6.13
CA LEU A 73 -8.91 -0.84 -5.68
C LEU A 73 -9.81 -1.63 -4.72
N SER A 74 -10.61 -0.96 -3.90
CA SER A 74 -11.55 -1.62 -2.96
C SER A 74 -12.63 -2.45 -3.67
N LEU A 75 -12.97 -2.12 -4.92
CA LEU A 75 -13.95 -2.87 -5.70
C LEU A 75 -13.46 -4.29 -6.06
N ILE A 76 -12.15 -4.48 -6.20
CA ILE A 76 -11.56 -5.73 -6.67
C ILE A 76 -11.78 -6.89 -5.69
N PRO A 77 -11.46 -6.79 -4.39
CA PRO A 77 -11.69 -7.87 -3.43
C PRO A 77 -13.18 -8.19 -3.22
N GLU A 78 -14.08 -7.23 -3.45
CA GLU A 78 -15.55 -7.38 -3.31
C GLU A 78 -16.22 -8.13 -4.50
N LYS A 79 -15.51 -9.08 -5.11
CA LYS A 79 -15.90 -9.79 -6.35
C LYS A 79 -15.86 -8.92 -7.61
N GLY A 80 -15.21 -7.77 -7.57
CA GLY A 80 -14.94 -6.99 -8.75
C GLY A 80 -13.95 -7.67 -9.70
N SER A 81 -14.01 -7.29 -10.97
CA SER A 81 -12.95 -7.59 -11.94
C SER A 81 -12.22 -6.30 -12.30
N ILE A 82 -10.99 -6.39 -12.78
CA ILE A 82 -10.23 -5.23 -13.28
C ILE A 82 -11.05 -4.47 -14.35
N ARG A 83 -11.73 -5.21 -15.24
CA ARG A 83 -12.61 -4.62 -16.26
C ARG A 83 -13.85 -3.94 -15.66
N GLY A 84 -14.42 -4.54 -14.61
CA GLY A 84 -15.54 -3.96 -13.88
C GLY A 84 -15.15 -2.66 -13.17
N ALA A 85 -14.01 -2.68 -12.47
CA ALA A 85 -13.43 -1.50 -11.83
C ALA A 85 -13.17 -0.39 -12.86
N ALA A 86 -12.61 -0.72 -14.03
CA ALA A 86 -12.38 0.24 -15.13
C ALA A 86 -13.67 0.91 -15.60
N ARG A 87 -14.74 0.14 -15.77
CA ARG A 87 -16.04 0.68 -16.17
C ARG A 87 -16.65 1.59 -15.11
N ILE A 88 -16.53 1.23 -13.83
CA ILE A 88 -17.11 1.98 -12.71
C ILE A 88 -16.32 3.27 -12.46
N SER A 89 -14.99 3.20 -12.47
CA SER A 89 -14.14 4.34 -12.16
C SER A 89 -13.84 5.24 -13.37
N GLY A 90 -14.11 4.76 -14.59
CA GLY A 90 -13.81 5.49 -15.82
C GLY A 90 -12.33 5.50 -16.21
N HIS A 91 -11.47 4.81 -15.45
CA HIS A 91 -10.04 4.70 -15.75
C HIS A 91 -9.77 3.60 -16.77
N ASP A 92 -8.67 3.75 -17.51
CA ASP A 92 -8.23 2.69 -18.41
C ASP A 92 -7.84 1.42 -17.63
N LYS A 93 -8.08 0.26 -18.24
CA LYS A 93 -7.77 -1.04 -17.65
C LYS A 93 -6.28 -1.14 -17.28
N SER A 94 -5.38 -0.60 -18.12
CA SER A 94 -3.93 -0.64 -17.86
C SER A 94 -3.55 0.19 -16.63
N THR A 95 -4.23 1.32 -16.40
CA THR A 95 -4.05 2.14 -15.20
C THR A 95 -4.42 1.36 -13.94
N ILE A 96 -5.55 0.64 -13.98
CA ILE A 96 -5.98 -0.19 -12.84
C ILE A 96 -5.03 -1.35 -12.62
N CYS A 97 -4.57 -2.04 -13.68
CA CYS A 97 -3.56 -3.08 -13.56
C CYS A 97 -2.30 -2.53 -12.86
N ARG A 98 -1.82 -1.36 -13.28
CA ARG A 98 -0.66 -0.71 -12.65
C ARG A 98 -0.89 -0.42 -11.16
N TRP A 99 -2.09 0.05 -10.77
CA TRP A 99 -2.39 0.28 -9.36
C TRP A 99 -2.42 -1.01 -8.56
N VAL A 100 -2.99 -2.08 -9.13
CA VAL A 100 -2.98 -3.41 -8.51
C VAL A 100 -1.56 -3.92 -8.34
N ASP A 101 -0.70 -3.77 -9.34
CA ASP A 101 0.69 -4.20 -9.27
C ASP A 101 1.48 -3.42 -8.20
N LEU A 102 1.29 -2.10 -8.11
CA LEU A 102 1.91 -1.27 -7.08
C LEU A 102 1.45 -1.67 -5.67
N ALA A 103 0.13 -1.83 -5.48
CA ALA A 103 -0.44 -2.30 -4.23
C ALA A 103 0.06 -3.71 -3.88
N GLY A 104 0.11 -4.62 -4.86
CA GLY A 104 0.59 -5.99 -4.68
C GLY A 104 2.05 -6.07 -4.27
N LYS A 105 2.93 -5.26 -4.89
CA LYS A 105 4.33 -5.14 -4.48
C LYS A 105 4.46 -4.66 -3.04
N HIS A 106 3.73 -3.63 -2.67
CA HIS A 106 3.76 -3.10 -1.31
C HIS A 106 3.20 -4.11 -0.28
N CYS A 107 2.09 -4.78 -0.60
CA CYS A 107 1.56 -5.87 0.24
C CYS A 107 2.57 -6.99 0.41
N LYS A 108 3.32 -7.33 -0.65
CA LYS A 108 4.39 -8.33 -0.56
C LYS A 108 5.50 -7.87 0.37
N GLU A 109 5.99 -6.64 0.28
CA GLU A 109 7.00 -6.10 1.19
C GLU A 109 6.55 -6.14 2.66
N VAL A 110 5.30 -5.75 2.92
CA VAL A 110 4.69 -5.82 4.25
C VAL A 110 4.59 -7.27 4.74
N THR A 111 4.12 -8.16 3.88
CA THR A 111 3.98 -9.59 4.18
C THR A 111 5.34 -10.20 4.47
N ASP A 112 6.33 -9.95 3.63
CA ASP A 112 7.69 -10.43 3.79
C ASP A 112 8.24 -9.89 5.12
N TYR A 113 8.05 -8.61 5.45
CA TYR A 113 8.51 -8.05 6.73
C TYR A 113 7.89 -8.72 7.96
N PHE A 114 6.56 -8.91 7.97
CA PHE A 114 5.84 -9.47 9.12
C PHE A 114 5.87 -10.99 9.22
N LEU A 115 5.94 -11.70 8.09
CA LEU A 115 5.94 -13.16 8.03
C LEU A 115 7.36 -13.75 7.92
N ASN A 116 8.32 -13.14 8.61
CA ASN A 116 9.65 -13.72 8.80
C ASN A 116 9.74 -14.35 10.19
N GLU A 117 10.36 -15.54 10.27
CA GLU A 117 10.72 -16.21 11.53
C GLU A 117 9.55 -16.35 12.53
N LEU A 118 8.37 -16.72 12.03
CA LEU A 118 7.19 -16.96 12.86
C LEU A 118 7.41 -18.17 13.80
N LEU A 119 7.51 -17.90 15.11
CA LEU A 119 7.50 -18.92 16.15
C LEU A 119 6.06 -19.37 16.43
N LEU A 120 5.54 -20.27 15.60
CA LEU A 120 4.18 -20.83 15.75
C LEU A 120 4.21 -22.18 16.46
N ASP A 121 3.22 -22.42 17.31
CA ASP A 121 2.99 -23.74 17.88
C ASP A 121 2.38 -24.70 16.83
N ARG A 122 2.56 -26.01 17.02
CA ARG A 122 2.03 -27.06 16.14
C ARG A 122 0.52 -26.93 15.94
N ILE A 123 -0.23 -26.55 16.98
CA ILE A 123 -1.69 -26.38 16.90
C ILE A 123 -2.05 -25.22 15.97
N GLN A 124 -1.33 -24.11 16.05
CA GLN A 124 -1.58 -22.95 15.20
C GLN A 124 -1.29 -23.25 13.72
N VAL A 125 -0.22 -24.00 13.45
CA VAL A 125 0.11 -24.44 12.08
C VAL A 125 -0.97 -25.39 11.52
N ASP A 126 -1.45 -26.32 12.33
CA ASP A 126 -2.51 -27.25 11.91
C ASP A 126 -3.85 -26.55 11.64
N GLU A 127 -4.21 -25.55 12.44
CA GLU A 127 -5.40 -24.71 12.20
C GLU A 127 -5.28 -23.91 10.90
N ILE A 128 -4.12 -23.28 10.65
CA ILE A 128 -3.84 -22.57 9.40
C ILE A 128 -3.98 -23.54 8.21
N TRP A 129 -3.39 -24.72 8.32
CA TRP A 129 -3.41 -25.73 7.27
C TRP A 129 -4.82 -26.29 7.00
N SER A 130 -5.57 -26.58 8.06
CA SER A 130 -6.96 -27.03 8.00
C SER A 130 -7.87 -26.00 7.35
N TYR A 131 -7.64 -24.71 7.63
CA TYR A 131 -8.35 -23.61 6.97
C TYR A 131 -8.04 -23.55 5.46
N ILE A 132 -6.76 -23.61 5.08
CA ILE A 132 -6.33 -23.58 3.67
C ILE A 132 -6.92 -24.76 2.87
N LYS A 133 -6.85 -25.99 3.43
CA LYS A 133 -7.41 -27.20 2.78
C LYS A 133 -8.94 -27.15 2.63
N LYS A 134 -9.67 -26.61 3.62
CA LYS A 134 -11.12 -26.38 3.48
C LYS A 134 -11.41 -25.40 2.33
N GLY A 135 -10.55 -24.42 2.08
CA GLY A 135 -10.65 -23.47 0.98
C GLY A 135 -10.45 -24.09 -0.42
N GLU A 136 -9.56 -25.07 -0.58
CA GLU A 136 -9.36 -25.78 -1.87
C GLU A 136 -10.57 -26.64 -2.26
N LYS A 137 -11.12 -27.41 -1.31
CA LYS A 137 -12.32 -28.22 -1.57
C LYS A 137 -13.52 -27.35 -1.96
N ARG A 138 -13.68 -26.18 -1.33
CA ARG A 138 -14.73 -25.20 -1.70
C ARG A 138 -14.51 -24.58 -3.08
N ARG A 139 -13.26 -24.34 -3.49
CA ARG A 139 -12.94 -23.84 -4.85
C ARG A 139 -13.30 -24.86 -5.92
N CYS A 140 -12.95 -26.14 -5.72
CA CYS A 140 -13.25 -27.20 -6.68
C CYS A 140 -14.77 -27.40 -6.87
N GLN A 141 -15.53 -27.47 -5.76
CA GLN A 141 -16.99 -27.63 -5.80
C GLN A 141 -17.73 -26.43 -6.41
N ARG A 142 -17.14 -25.22 -6.42
CA ARG A 142 -17.76 -24.03 -7.01
C ARG A 142 -17.60 -23.99 -8.54
N PHE A 143 -16.53 -24.56 -9.09
CA PHE A 143 -16.37 -24.68 -10.55
C PHE A 143 -17.30 -25.75 -11.14
N GLU A 144 -17.58 -26.84 -10.42
CA GLU A 144 -18.48 -27.91 -10.87
C GLU A 144 -19.96 -27.52 -10.86
N ARG A 145 -20.36 -26.50 -10.09
CA ARG A 145 -21.76 -26.00 -10.01
C ARG A 145 -22.11 -24.91 -11.04
N ILE A 146 -21.14 -24.42 -11.80
CA ILE A 146 -21.33 -23.36 -12.83
C ILE A 146 -21.31 -23.98 -14.25
N ARG A 147 -21.16 -25.31 -14.36
CA ARG A 147 -21.21 -26.04 -15.61
C ARG A 147 -22.55 -26.74 -15.80
#